data_AF-A0A661BR85-F1
#
_entry.id   AF-A0A661BR85-F1
#
_cell.length_a   1.000
_cell.length_b   1.000
_cell.length_c   1.000
_cell.angle_alpha   90.00
_cell.angle_beta   90.00
_cell.angle_gamma   90.00
#
_symmetry.space_group_name_H-M   'P 1'
#
loop_
_entity.id
_entity.type
_entity.pdbx_description
1 polymer ?
#
loop_
_entity_poly.entity_id
_entity_poly.type
_entity_poly.pdbx_seq_one_letter_code
_entity_poly.pdbx_strand_id
1 'polypeptide(L)'
;MRCILFATYILTLCCVAACSQDKDDYSDKISDTPEHRAELASRYFELVPFSKTMNDVGEEVAASMPVESQDQFREYWKLSLSTEQYVEIEAIAKQNLAKYMSVDELQAFIRFMEDPAGRDAMGKMKFYVTAMMPLIQKQAYSVMQDFEKDQNK
;
A
#
# COMPACT_ATOMS: atom_id res chain seq x y z
N MET A 1 4.67 -53.04 -56.76
CA MET A 1 5.96 -53.76 -56.76
C MET A 1 7.00 -52.85 -57.40
N ARG A 2 8.20 -52.77 -56.79
CA ARG A 2 9.40 -51.92 -57.09
C ARG A 2 9.50 -50.67 -56.20
N CYS A 3 10.14 -50.82 -55.03
CA CYS A 3 11.60 -50.70 -54.73
C CYS A 3 12.00 -49.22 -54.66
N ILE A 4 12.02 -48.59 -53.47
CA ILE A 4 13.12 -48.56 -52.48
C ILE A 4 14.50 -48.35 -53.12
N LEU A 5 15.12 -47.24 -52.72
CA LEU A 5 16.47 -46.67 -52.96
C LEU A 5 16.23 -45.25 -53.48
N PHE A 6 16.42 -44.20 -52.68
CA PHE A 6 17.72 -43.70 -52.27
C PHE A 6 17.60 -43.02 -50.90
N ALA A 7 18.10 -43.69 -49.88
CA ALA A 7 18.55 -43.05 -48.66
C ALA A 7 19.88 -42.33 -48.95
N THR A 8 20.21 -41.36 -48.10
CA THR A 8 21.50 -40.64 -48.00
C THR A 8 21.78 -39.57 -49.07
N TYR A 9 21.31 -38.35 -48.83
CA TYR A 9 22.10 -37.14 -49.10
C TYR A 9 21.78 -36.07 -48.02
N ILE A 10 22.69 -35.92 -47.06
CA ILE A 10 23.22 -34.66 -46.51
C ILE A 10 22.17 -33.62 -46.09
N LEU A 11 21.77 -33.52 -44.81
CA LEU A 11 22.49 -32.82 -43.72
C LEU A 11 22.98 -31.40 -44.06
N THR A 12 22.06 -30.46 -44.29
CA THR A 12 22.35 -29.03 -44.05
C THR A 12 21.09 -28.22 -43.75
N LEU A 13 21.10 -27.54 -42.59
CA LEU A 13 20.43 -26.27 -42.30
C LEU A 13 18.91 -26.15 -42.53
N CYS A 14 18.15 -26.25 -41.45
CA CYS A 14 17.24 -25.15 -41.10
C CYS A 14 17.06 -25.13 -39.58
N CYS A 15 17.90 -24.30 -38.97
CA CYS A 15 17.84 -23.89 -37.59
C CYS A 15 16.44 -23.37 -37.23
N VAL A 16 16.01 -23.70 -36.02
CA VAL A 16 15.37 -22.78 -35.07
C VAL A 16 14.26 -21.90 -35.67
N ALA A 17 13.05 -22.45 -35.69
CA ALA A 17 11.85 -21.65 -35.44
C ALA A 17 11.18 -22.22 -34.19
N ALA A 18 11.92 -22.20 -33.07
CA ALA A 18 11.29 -22.10 -31.77
C ALA A 18 10.65 -20.71 -31.74
N CYS A 19 9.37 -20.63 -32.13
CA CYS A 19 8.55 -19.47 -31.83
C CYS A 19 8.33 -19.47 -30.31
N SER A 20 9.30 -18.94 -29.55
CA SER A 20 8.99 -18.27 -28.30
C SER A 20 8.09 -17.11 -28.67
N GLN A 21 6.78 -17.26 -28.45
CA GLN A 21 5.90 -16.11 -28.31
C GLN A 21 6.34 -15.40 -27.05
N ASP A 22 7.33 -14.51 -27.19
CA ASP A 22 7.47 -13.38 -26.30
C ASP A 22 6.11 -12.68 -26.34
N LYS A 23 5.35 -12.87 -25.26
CA LYS A 23 4.20 -12.04 -24.98
C LYS A 23 4.79 -10.68 -24.66
N ASP A 24 4.91 -9.85 -25.68
CA ASP A 24 5.03 -8.41 -25.51
C ASP A 24 3.79 -7.98 -24.73
N ASP A 25 3.96 -7.94 -23.40
CA ASP A 25 3.04 -7.35 -22.44
C ASP A 25 3.03 -5.84 -22.72
N TYR A 26 2.24 -5.47 -23.73
CA TYR A 26 1.90 -4.09 -24.07
C TYR A 26 0.93 -3.54 -23.00
N SER A 27 1.32 -3.66 -21.72
CA SER A 27 0.89 -2.73 -20.70
C SER A 27 1.42 -1.37 -21.15
N ASP A 28 0.52 -0.46 -21.49
CA ASP A 28 0.83 0.94 -21.76
C ASP A 28 1.55 1.50 -20.53
N LYS A 29 2.89 1.48 -20.54
CA LYS A 29 3.71 1.92 -19.41
C LYS A 29 3.60 3.43 -19.36
N ILE A 30 2.67 3.90 -18.53
CA ILE A 30 2.57 5.30 -18.15
C ILE A 30 3.97 5.76 -17.70
N SER A 31 4.49 6.80 -18.34
CA SER A 31 5.82 7.31 -18.02
C SER A 31 5.86 7.86 -16.60
N ASP A 32 6.98 7.66 -15.90
CA ASP A 32 7.13 8.18 -14.53
C ASP A 32 7.45 9.68 -14.54
N THR A 33 6.40 10.49 -14.64
CA THR A 33 6.46 11.96 -14.56
C THR A 33 5.78 12.48 -13.29
N PRO A 34 6.19 13.65 -12.78
CA PRO A 34 5.50 14.28 -11.64
C PRO A 34 3.98 14.41 -11.84
N GLU A 35 3.54 14.69 -13.06
CA GLU A 35 2.13 14.87 -13.40
C GLU A 35 1.35 13.55 -13.26
N HIS A 36 1.87 12.45 -13.82
CA HIS A 36 1.22 11.14 -13.70
C HIS A 36 1.21 10.64 -12.25
N ARG A 37 2.27 10.91 -11.49
CA ARG A 37 2.30 10.59 -10.05
C ARG A 37 1.25 11.37 -9.27
N ALA A 38 1.07 12.66 -9.56
CA ALA A 38 0.05 13.49 -8.91
C ALA A 38 -1.38 13.02 -9.22
N GLU A 39 -1.63 12.63 -10.48
CA GLU A 39 -2.92 12.06 -10.90
C GLU A 39 -3.21 10.74 -10.18
N LEU A 40 -2.26 9.81 -10.17
CA LEU A 40 -2.43 8.51 -9.51
C LEU A 40 -2.53 8.64 -7.99
N ALA A 41 -1.77 9.54 -7.36
CA ALA A 41 -1.94 9.84 -5.94
C ALA A 41 -3.36 10.36 -5.67
N SER A 42 -3.87 11.28 -6.50
CA SER A 42 -5.25 11.77 -6.36
C SER A 42 -6.27 10.64 -6.46
N ARG A 43 -6.14 9.75 -7.46
CA ARG A 43 -6.98 8.56 -7.61
C ARG A 43 -6.89 7.61 -6.41
N TYR A 44 -5.71 7.41 -5.84
CA TYR A 44 -5.56 6.61 -4.62
C TYR A 44 -6.39 7.18 -3.47
N PHE A 45 -6.40 8.51 -3.29
CA PHE A 45 -7.20 9.16 -2.24
C PHE A 45 -8.71 9.16 -2.50
N GLU A 46 -9.17 8.91 -3.73
CA GLU A 46 -10.58 8.61 -4.01
C GLU A 46 -10.97 7.23 -3.49
N LEU A 47 -10.07 6.25 -3.58
CA LEU A 47 -10.26 4.90 -3.04
C LEU A 47 -10.07 4.83 -1.52
N VAL A 48 -9.18 5.66 -0.99
CA VAL A 48 -8.86 5.76 0.44
C VAL A 48 -9.06 7.19 0.91
N PRO A 49 -10.32 7.62 1.15
CA PRO A 49 -10.61 8.98 1.56
C PRO A 49 -9.85 9.36 2.82
N PHE A 50 -9.09 10.46 2.76
CA PHE A 50 -8.31 10.93 3.91
C PHE A 50 -9.21 11.22 5.12
N SER A 51 -10.41 11.73 4.87
CA SER A 51 -11.45 11.95 5.87
C SER A 51 -11.82 10.68 6.64
N LYS A 52 -11.83 9.51 5.98
CA LYS A 52 -12.08 8.24 6.66
C LYS A 52 -10.95 7.92 7.63
N THR A 53 -9.70 8.05 7.21
CA THR A 53 -8.52 7.86 8.07
C THR A 53 -8.56 8.79 9.27
N MET A 54 -8.86 10.07 9.06
CA MET A 54 -8.94 11.05 10.15
C MET A 54 -10.13 10.77 11.08
N ASN A 55 -11.27 10.32 10.57
CA ASN A 55 -12.37 9.86 11.43
C ASN A 55 -11.98 8.65 12.28
N ASP A 56 -11.31 7.65 11.70
CA ASP A 56 -10.85 6.46 12.44
C ASP A 56 -9.89 6.87 13.59
N VAL A 57 -9.01 7.86 13.36
CA VAL A 57 -8.14 8.44 14.41
C VAL A 57 -8.96 9.11 15.51
N GLY A 58 -9.94 9.96 15.14
CA GLY A 58 -10.81 10.62 16.12
C GLY A 58 -11.59 9.63 16.97
N GLU A 59 -12.05 8.54 16.38
CA GLU A 59 -12.76 7.46 17.08
C GLU A 59 -11.86 6.73 18.08
N GLU A 60 -10.61 6.46 17.71
CA GLU A 60 -9.63 5.81 18.59
C GLU A 60 -9.24 6.73 19.77
N VAL A 61 -9.03 8.02 19.51
CA VAL A 61 -8.77 9.00 20.57
C VAL A 61 -9.96 9.10 21.51
N ALA A 62 -11.18 9.23 20.98
CA ALA A 62 -12.40 9.29 21.78
C ALA A 62 -12.55 8.04 22.68
N ALA A 63 -12.24 6.84 22.15
CA ALA A 63 -12.33 5.60 22.91
C ALA A 63 -11.35 5.52 24.09
N SER A 64 -10.28 6.31 24.08
CA SER A 64 -9.32 6.41 25.18
C SER A 64 -9.72 7.40 26.29
N MET A 65 -10.80 8.17 26.09
CA MET A 65 -11.27 9.21 27.03
C MET A 65 -12.35 8.67 27.99
N PRO A 66 -12.61 9.35 29.14
CA PRO A 66 -13.76 9.07 30.00
C PRO A 66 -15.07 9.07 29.20
N VAL A 67 -15.98 8.14 29.51
CA VAL A 67 -17.21 7.90 28.75
C VAL A 67 -18.03 9.19 28.60
N GLU A 68 -18.06 10.02 29.64
CA GLU A 68 -18.82 11.27 29.69
C GLU A 68 -18.29 12.35 28.74
N SER A 69 -17.03 12.24 28.30
CA SER A 69 -16.38 13.22 27.41
C SER A 69 -16.27 12.77 25.96
N GLN A 70 -16.55 11.50 25.65
CA GLN A 70 -16.32 10.93 24.32
C GLN A 70 -17.16 11.61 23.25
N ASP A 71 -18.47 11.78 23.49
CA ASP A 71 -19.37 12.35 22.50
C ASP A 71 -19.04 13.82 22.21
N GLN A 72 -18.74 14.59 23.26
CA GLN A 72 -18.29 15.98 23.12
C GLN A 72 -17.00 16.06 22.30
N PHE A 73 -16.03 15.18 22.54
CA PHE A 73 -14.81 15.14 21.73
C PHE A 73 -15.09 14.78 20.27
N ARG A 74 -15.95 13.78 20.00
CA ARG A 74 -16.33 13.39 18.63
C ARG A 74 -16.94 14.55 17.87
N GLU A 75 -17.75 15.38 18.52
CA GLU A 75 -18.31 16.60 17.92
C GLU A 75 -17.21 17.61 17.56
N TYR A 76 -16.32 17.93 18.49
CA TYR A 76 -15.19 18.83 18.22
C TYR A 76 -14.25 18.29 17.13
N TRP A 77 -14.01 16.99 17.11
CA TRP A 77 -13.21 16.34 16.07
C TRP A 77 -13.86 16.49 14.70
N LYS A 78 -15.16 16.21 14.57
CA LYS A 78 -15.89 16.38 13.30
C LYS A 78 -15.80 17.82 12.79
N LEU A 79 -15.88 18.80 13.69
CA LEU A 79 -15.71 20.22 13.33
C LEU A 79 -14.28 20.51 12.85
N SER A 80 -13.26 19.89 13.46
CA SER A 80 -11.85 20.09 13.07
C SER A 80 -11.56 19.62 11.64
N LEU A 81 -12.30 18.62 11.13
CA LEU A 81 -12.19 18.11 9.76
C LEU A 81 -12.75 19.05 8.68
N SER A 82 -13.23 20.23 9.06
CA SER A 82 -13.68 21.27 8.13
C SER A 82 -12.78 22.52 8.14
N THR A 83 -11.68 22.47 8.89
CA THR A 83 -10.74 23.60 9.03
C THR A 83 -9.79 23.69 7.85
N GLU A 84 -9.21 24.89 7.65
CA GLU A 84 -8.13 25.10 6.67
C GLU A 84 -6.93 24.19 6.95
N GLN A 85 -6.65 23.91 8.23
CA GLN A 85 -5.58 23.00 8.63
C GLN A 85 -5.83 21.56 8.16
N TYR A 86 -7.07 21.06 8.22
CA TYR A 86 -7.42 19.75 7.67
C TYR A 86 -7.15 19.69 6.15
N VAL A 87 -7.56 20.73 5.41
CA VAL A 87 -7.34 20.84 3.96
C VAL A 87 -5.85 20.85 3.62
N GLU A 88 -5.05 21.59 4.40
CA GLU A 88 -3.59 21.64 4.24
C GLU A 88 -2.95 20.26 4.47
N ILE A 89 -3.34 19.55 5.54
CA ILE A 89 -2.82 18.21 5.83
C ILE A 89 -3.15 17.24 4.68
N GLU A 90 -4.39 17.25 4.17
CA GLU A 90 -4.78 16.39 3.05
C GLU A 90 -3.97 16.70 1.79
N ALA A 91 -3.75 17.98 1.47
CA ALA A 91 -2.95 18.39 0.33
C ALA A 91 -1.49 17.93 0.47
N ILE A 92 -0.88 18.11 1.65
CA ILE A 92 0.48 17.64 1.95
C ILE A 92 0.58 16.12 1.86
N ALA A 93 -0.44 15.39 2.31
CA ALA A 93 -0.47 13.93 2.22
C ALA A 93 -0.47 13.46 0.75
N LYS A 94 -1.33 14.04 -0.11
CA LYS A 94 -1.36 13.77 -1.55
C LYS A 94 -0.04 14.12 -2.23
N GLN A 95 0.50 15.30 -1.94
CA GLN A 95 1.76 15.77 -2.51
C GLN A 95 2.92 14.85 -2.15
N ASN A 96 3.03 14.45 -0.88
CA ASN A 96 4.12 13.58 -0.45
C ASN A 96 3.97 12.18 -1.03
N LEU A 97 2.75 11.63 -1.13
CA LEU A 97 2.54 10.34 -1.78
C LEU A 97 3.02 10.37 -3.24
N ALA A 98 2.67 11.41 -4.00
CA ALA A 98 3.14 11.61 -5.37
C ALA A 98 4.65 11.90 -5.49
N LYS A 99 5.26 12.44 -4.44
CA LYS A 99 6.69 12.76 -4.41
C LYS A 99 7.56 11.52 -4.14
N TYR A 100 7.11 10.63 -3.26
CA TYR A 100 7.92 9.52 -2.76
C TYR A 100 7.65 8.18 -3.44
N MET A 101 6.54 8.05 -4.19
CA MET A 101 6.20 6.82 -4.93
C MET A 101 6.36 7.05 -6.42
N SER A 102 6.85 6.07 -7.16
CA SER A 102 6.82 6.03 -8.63
C SER A 102 5.40 5.74 -9.16
N VAL A 103 5.22 5.91 -10.47
CA VAL A 103 3.97 5.51 -11.16
C VAL A 103 3.63 4.04 -10.93
N ASP A 104 4.61 3.13 -11.07
CA ASP A 104 4.39 1.69 -10.92
C ASP A 104 3.93 1.32 -9.49
N GLU A 105 4.52 1.98 -8.48
CA GLU A 105 4.15 1.81 -7.07
C GLU A 105 2.74 2.34 -6.80
N LEU A 106 2.41 3.55 -7.26
CA LEU A 106 1.06 4.11 -7.09
C LEU A 106 -0.01 3.25 -7.77
N GLN A 107 0.27 2.75 -8.97
CA GLN A 107 -0.63 1.81 -9.64
C GLN A 107 -0.80 0.52 -8.85
N ALA A 108 0.26 -0.02 -8.23
CA ALA A 108 0.16 -1.20 -7.39
C ALA A 108 -0.73 -0.95 -6.17
N PHE A 109 -0.60 0.21 -5.52
CA PHE A 109 -1.46 0.62 -4.42
C PHE A 109 -2.93 0.77 -4.85
N ILE A 110 -3.18 1.40 -5.99
CA ILE A 110 -4.52 1.54 -6.56
C ILE A 110 -5.13 0.17 -6.84
N ARG A 111 -4.40 -0.72 -7.56
CA ARG A 111 -4.88 -2.08 -7.85
C ARG A 111 -5.22 -2.85 -6.58
N PHE A 112 -4.38 -2.72 -5.55
CA PHE A 112 -4.64 -3.33 -4.25
C PHE A 112 -5.92 -2.79 -3.59
N MET A 113 -6.18 -1.49 -3.67
CA MET A 113 -7.40 -0.89 -3.11
C MET A 113 -8.65 -1.08 -3.98
N GLU A 114 -8.49 -1.40 -5.26
CA GLU A 114 -9.60 -1.78 -6.15
C GLU A 114 -10.07 -3.22 -5.91
N ASP A 115 -9.17 -4.11 -5.48
CA ASP A 115 -9.51 -5.46 -5.06
C ASP A 115 -10.32 -5.44 -3.74
N PRO A 116 -11.55 -6.02 -3.70
CA PRO A 116 -12.29 -6.21 -2.45
C PRO A 116 -11.46 -6.87 -1.34
N ALA A 117 -10.66 -7.88 -1.68
CA ALA A 117 -9.81 -8.56 -0.71
C ALA A 117 -8.70 -7.64 -0.18
N GLY A 118 -8.14 -6.78 -1.04
CA GLY A 118 -7.12 -5.80 -0.64
C GLY A 118 -7.70 -4.72 0.27
N ARG A 119 -8.91 -4.21 -0.01
CA ARG A 119 -9.61 -3.29 0.92
C ARG A 119 -9.88 -3.93 2.27
N ASP A 120 -10.40 -5.15 2.26
CA ASP A 120 -10.68 -5.89 3.49
C ASP A 120 -9.41 -6.16 4.29
N ALA A 121 -8.31 -6.51 3.61
CA ALA A 121 -7.00 -6.71 4.23
C ALA A 121 -6.48 -5.41 4.87
N MET A 122 -6.56 -4.28 4.15
CA MET A 122 -6.19 -2.96 4.68
C MET A 122 -6.99 -2.61 5.94
N GLY A 123 -8.31 -2.83 5.91
CA GLY A 123 -9.18 -2.61 7.08
C GLY A 123 -8.87 -3.50 8.28
N LYS A 124 -8.32 -4.70 8.06
CA LYS A 124 -7.93 -5.64 9.11
C LYS A 124 -6.54 -5.41 9.68
N MET A 125 -5.68 -4.68 8.97
CA MET A 125 -4.30 -4.42 9.40
C MET A 125 -4.23 -3.76 10.78
N LYS A 126 -5.18 -2.88 11.12
CA LYS A 126 -5.26 -2.27 12.45
C LYS A 126 -5.41 -3.32 13.55
N PHE A 127 -6.31 -4.31 13.38
CA PHE A 127 -6.52 -5.36 14.38
C PHE A 127 -5.30 -6.26 14.52
N TYR A 128 -4.63 -6.56 13.40
CA TYR A 128 -3.38 -7.30 13.41
C TYR A 128 -2.30 -6.58 14.23
N VAL A 129 -2.09 -5.28 14.00
CA VAL A 129 -1.12 -4.48 14.76
C VAL A 129 -1.54 -4.37 16.23
N THR A 130 -2.80 -4.01 16.52
CA THR A 130 -3.32 -3.89 17.90
C THR A 130 -3.16 -5.18 18.69
N ALA A 131 -3.36 -6.35 18.07
CA ALA A 131 -3.16 -7.64 18.73
C ALA A 131 -1.69 -7.89 19.15
N MET A 132 -0.73 -7.32 18.43
CA MET A 132 0.70 -7.44 18.74
C MET A 132 1.20 -6.39 19.75
N MET A 133 0.56 -5.22 19.83
CA MET A 133 1.04 -4.09 20.63
C MET A 133 1.34 -4.43 22.10
N PRO A 134 0.52 -5.21 22.84
CA PRO A 134 0.83 -5.56 24.23
C PRO A 134 2.13 -6.35 24.38
N LEU A 135 2.45 -7.22 23.41
CA LEU A 135 3.70 -8.00 23.42
C LEU A 135 4.91 -7.11 23.10
N ILE A 136 4.76 -6.19 22.14
CA ILE A 136 5.78 -5.20 21.80
C ILE A 136 6.08 -4.30 23.01
N GLN A 137 5.03 -3.79 23.67
CA GLN A 137 5.17 -2.99 24.88
C GLN A 137 5.85 -3.76 26.01
N LYS A 138 5.44 -5.02 26.25
CA LYS A 138 6.07 -5.88 27.25
C LYS A 138 7.56 -6.07 26.96
N GLN A 139 7.94 -6.31 25.71
CA GLN A 139 9.34 -6.44 25.31
C GLN A 139 10.12 -5.14 25.58
N ALA A 140 9.57 -3.99 25.21
CA ALA A 140 10.20 -2.70 25.45
C ALA A 140 10.42 -2.42 26.95
N TYR A 141 9.40 -2.65 27.79
CA TYR A 141 9.54 -2.50 29.24
C TYR A 141 10.60 -3.41 29.85
N SER A 142 10.69 -4.67 29.39
CA SER A 142 11.72 -5.59 29.86
C SER A 142 13.13 -5.07 29.56
N VAL A 143 13.35 -4.59 28.34
CA VAL A 143 14.65 -4.03 27.92
C VAL A 143 15.01 -2.78 28.73
N MET A 144 14.03 -1.90 28.99
CA MET A 144 14.26 -0.70 29.81
C MET A 144 14.66 -1.05 31.25
N GLN A 145 13.99 -2.04 31.86
CA GLN A 145 14.34 -2.48 33.22
C GLN A 145 15.74 -3.08 33.30
N ASP A 146 16.16 -3.85 32.30
CA ASP A 146 17.49 -4.44 32.28
C ASP A 146 18.57 -3.36 32.07
N PHE A 147 18.31 -2.38 31.20
CA PHE A 147 19.17 -1.22 31.03
C PHE A 147 19.33 -0.41 32.33
N GLU A 148 18.24 -0.11 33.04
CA GLU A 148 18.28 0.61 34.32
C GLU A 148 19.06 -0.15 35.39
N LYS A 149 18.93 -1.48 35.46
CA LYS A 149 19.70 -2.31 36.40
C LYS A 149 21.19 -2.27 36.11
N ASP A 150 21.58 -2.24 34.85
CA ASP A 150 22.99 -2.22 34.45
C ASP A 150 23.62 -0.83 34.65
N GLN A 151 22.85 0.26 34.55
CA GLN A 151 23.35 1.61 34.86
C GLN A 151 23.55 1.87 36.38
N ASN A 152 22.87 1.09 37.24
CA ASN A 152 22.90 1.26 38.69
C ASN A 152 23.82 0.24 39.41
N LYS A 153 24.67 -0.47 38.68
CA LYS A 153 25.75 -1.33 39.20
C LYS A 153 27.09 -0.63 39.10
#